data_AF-A0A2S8PT08-F1
#
_entry.id   AF-A0A2S8PT08-F1
#
_cell.length_a   1.000
_cell.length_b   1.000
_cell.length_c   1.000
_cell.angle_alpha   90.00
_cell.angle_beta   90.00
_cell.angle_gamma   90.00
#
_symmetry.space_group_name_H-M   'P 1'
#
loop_
_entity.id
_entity.type
_entity.pdbx_description
1 polymer ?
#
loop_
_entity_poly.entity_id
_entity_poly.type
_entity_poly.pdbx_seq_one_letter_code
_entity_poly.pdbx_strand_id
1 'polypeptide(L)' 'MAALFLRRFVPSKARWCHIDMANTSQVPADRGYKAAGATGYGVRLLADFVTEQANSGNGGTAE' A
#
# COMPACT_ATOMS: atom_id res chain seq x y z
N MET A 1 -9.62 9.78 12.57
CA MET A 1 -9.35 9.32 13.96
C MET A 1 -8.78 7.90 14.03
N ALA A 2 -9.24 6.94 13.22
CA ALA A 2 -8.72 5.57 13.22
C ALA A 2 -7.19 5.49 13.09
N ALA A 3 -6.57 6.20 12.13
CA ALA A 3 -5.11 6.19 11.98
C ALA A 3 -4.34 6.65 13.23
N LEU A 4 -4.87 7.64 13.98
CA LEU A 4 -4.24 8.12 15.22
C LEU A 4 -4.36 7.11 16.36
N PHE A 5 -5.44 6.32 16.37
CA PHE A 5 -5.60 5.19 17.28
C PHE A 5 -4.58 4.08 16.96
N LEU A 6 -4.46 3.68 15.69
CA LEU A 6 -3.51 2.66 15.26
C LEU A 6 -2.05 3.03 15.56
N ARG A 7 -1.70 4.32 15.44
CA ARG A 7 -0.35 4.82 15.76
C ARG A 7 0.09 4.50 17.20
N ARG A 8 -0.82 4.23 18.13
CA ARG A 8 -0.48 3.99 19.54
C ARG A 8 0.17 2.63 19.77
N PHE A 9 0.03 1.74 18.81
CA PHE A 9 0.58 0.38 18.84
C PHE A 9 1.85 0.23 18.00
N VAL A 10 2.32 1.32 17.38
CA VAL A 10 3.50 1.29 16.50
C VAL A 10 4.76 1.58 17.34
N PRO A 11 5.80 0.72 17.29
CA PRO A 11 7.06 0.97 17.97
C PRO A 11 7.73 2.26 17.47
N SER A 12 8.41 3.00 18.36
CA SER A 12 9.00 4.30 18.05
C SER A 12 10.05 4.28 16.93
N LYS A 13 10.74 3.15 16.74
CA LYS A 13 11.76 2.97 15.69
C LYS A 13 11.20 2.44 14.37
N ALA A 14 9.92 2.09 14.30
CA ALA A 14 9.33 1.50 13.10
C ALA A 14 9.01 2.59 12.05
N ARG A 15 9.48 2.39 10.81
CA ARG A 15 8.98 3.16 9.66
C ARG A 15 7.57 2.66 9.35
N TRP A 16 6.56 3.50 9.56
CA TRP A 16 5.16 3.09 9.49
C TRP A 16 4.32 4.03 8.63
N CYS A 17 3.43 3.43 7.83
CA CYS A 17 2.43 4.10 7.04
C CYS A 17 1.09 3.36 7.19
N HIS A 18 -0.01 4.09 7.23
CA HIS A 18 -1.36 3.54 7.18
C HIS A 18 -2.06 4.03 5.92
N ILE A 19 -2.57 3.10 5.14
CA ILE A 19 -3.33 3.38 3.92
C ILE A 19 -4.72 2.79 4.10
N ASP A 20 -5.72 3.66 4.25
CA ASP A 20 -7.13 3.26 4.33
C ASP A 20 -7.69 3.08 2.91
N MET A 21 -8.13 1.86 2.61
CA MET A 21 -8.63 1.45 1.29
C MET A 21 -10.11 1.02 1.32
N ALA A 22 -10.83 1.24 2.42
CA ALA A 22 -12.19 0.73 2.59
C ALA A 22 -13.13 1.20 1.45
N ASN A 23 -13.08 2.49 1.12
CA ASN A 23 -13.97 3.09 0.13
C ASN A 23 -13.68 2.68 -1.33
N THR A 24 -12.45 2.27 -1.63
CA THR A 24 -12.03 1.92 -3.00
C THR A 24 -12.02 0.42 -3.27
N SER A 25 -12.30 -0.38 -2.24
CA SER A 25 -12.22 -1.84 -2.26
C SER A 25 -13.27 -2.49 -3.17
N GLN A 26 -14.42 -1.82 -3.40
CA GLN A 26 -15.51 -2.34 -4.21
C GLN A 26 -16.10 -1.29 -5.15
N VAL A 27 -16.57 -1.73 -6.32
CA VAL A 27 -17.35 -0.90 -7.25
C VAL A 27 -18.68 -1.58 -7.58
N PRO A 28 -19.79 -0.82 -7.67
CA PRO A 28 -21.13 -1.40 -7.86
C PRO A 28 -21.39 -1.88 -9.29
N ALA A 29 -20.57 -1.45 -10.25
CA ALA A 29 -20.67 -1.78 -11.66
C ALA A 29 -19.28 -1.65 -12.29
N ASP A 30 -19.14 -2.22 -13.49
CA ASP A 30 -17.91 -2.12 -14.27
C ASP A 30 -17.53 -0.65 -14.52
N ARG A 31 -16.25 -0.32 -14.30
CA ARG A 31 -15.70 1.02 -14.51
C ARG A 31 -14.31 0.93 -15.12
N GLY A 32 -14.23 1.11 -16.44
CA GLY A 32 -12.98 1.02 -17.19
C GLY A 32 -12.38 -0.38 -17.09
N TYR A 33 -11.18 -0.50 -16.51
CA TYR A 33 -10.50 -1.78 -16.31
C TYR A 33 -10.92 -2.52 -15.02
N LYS A 34 -11.83 -1.97 -14.22
CA LYS A 34 -12.32 -2.57 -12.96
C LYS A 34 -13.67 -3.23 -13.22
N ALA A 35 -13.77 -4.53 -12.93
CA ALA A 35 -15.04 -5.24 -12.92
C ALA A 35 -15.85 -4.89 -11.65
N ALA A 36 -17.16 -5.08 -11.71
CA ALA A 36 -18.07 -5.01 -10.57
C ALA A 36 -17.61 -5.93 -9.42
N GLY A 37 -17.74 -5.46 -8.19
CA GLY A 37 -17.26 -6.16 -6.99
C GLY A 37 -15.87 -5.72 -6.56
N ALA A 38 -15.04 -6.67 -6.12
CA ALA A 38 -13.74 -6.39 -5.52
C ALA A 38 -12.72 -5.86 -6.55
N THR A 39 -12.12 -4.70 -6.28
CA THR A 39 -11.30 -3.98 -7.26
C THR A 39 -9.82 -4.34 -7.24
N GLY A 40 -9.34 -5.02 -6.19
CA GLY A 40 -7.91 -5.20 -5.94
C GLY A 40 -7.14 -3.88 -5.76
N TYR A 41 -7.82 -2.81 -5.31
CA TYR A 41 -7.20 -1.51 -5.07
C TYR A 41 -5.99 -1.64 -4.14
N GLY A 42 -4.89 -0.98 -4.49
CA GLY A 42 -3.64 -0.99 -3.70
C GLY A 42 -2.66 -2.11 -4.04
N VAL A 43 -3.06 -3.19 -4.73
CA VAL A 43 -2.15 -4.31 -5.06
C VAL A 43 -0.96 -3.85 -5.90
N ARG A 44 -1.22 -3.11 -7.00
CA ARG A 44 -0.16 -2.55 -7.85
C ARG A 44 0.76 -1.60 -7.09
N LEU A 45 0.18 -0.69 -6.29
CA LEU A 45 0.92 0.24 -5.45
C LEU A 45 1.91 -0.48 -4.52
N LEU A 46 1.45 -1.54 -3.84
CA LEU A 46 2.30 -2.30 -2.92
C LEU A 46 3.36 -3.14 -3.66
N ALA A 47 3.01 -3.72 -4.80
CA ALA A 47 3.94 -4.46 -5.64
C ALA A 47 5.07 -3.57 -6.17
N ASP A 48 4.71 -2.38 -6.67
CA ASP A 48 5.66 -1.39 -7.18
C ASP A 48 6.57 -0.89 -6.05
N PHE A 49 6.00 -0.58 -4.87
CA PHE A 49 6.77 -0.18 -3.70
C PHE A 49 7.81 -1.22 -3.28
N VAL A 50 7.41 -2.50 -3.17
CA VAL A 50 8.35 -3.58 -2.80
C VAL A 50 9.44 -3.75 -3.87
N THR A 51 9.07 -3.66 -5.15
CA THR A 51 10.02 -3.75 -6.26
C THR A 51 11.04 -2.62 -6.21
N GLU A 52 10.58 -1.38 -6.00
CA GLU A 52 11.46 -0.22 -5.87
C GLU A 52 12.37 -0.30 -4.64
N GLN A 53 11.85 -0.73 -3.49
CA GLN A 53 12.66 -0.92 -2.28
C GLN A 53 13.72 -2.02 -2.46
N ALA A 54 13.38 -3.12 -3.12
CA ALA A 54 14.31 -4.21 -3.40
C ALA A 54 15.44 -3.74 -4.34
N ASN A 55 15.10 -2.98 -5.38
CA ASN A 55 16.08 -2.44 -6.32
C ASN A 55 16.97 -1.36 -5.69
N SER A 56 16.41 -0.51 -4.82
CA SER A 56 17.16 0.54 -4.12
C SER A 56 18.19 -0.02 -3.14
N GLY A 57 17.95 -1.22 -2.59
CA GLY A 57 18.91 -1.92 -1.71
C GLY A 57 20.07 -2.58 -2.45
N ASN A 58 19.99 -2.73 -3.78
CA ASN A 58 20.98 -3.43 -4.60
C ASN A 58 22.07 -2.51 -5.18
N GLY A 59 22.03 -1.20 -4.90
CA GLY A 59 22.98 -0.19 -5.37
C GLY A 59 24.14 0.13 -4.41
N GLY A 60 24.29 -0.63 -3.32
CA GLY A 60 25.33 -0.42 -2.31
C GLY A 60 26.40 -1.50 -2.35
N THR A 61 27.29 -1.47 -3.36
CA THR A 61 28.71 -1.91 -3.38
C THR A 61 29.15 -2.16 -4.83
N ALA A 62 29.59 -1.10 -5.49
CA ALA A 62 30.57 -1.18 -6.56
C ALA A 62 31.44 0.06 -6.42
N GLU A 63 32.63 -0.15 -5.86
CA GLU A 63 33.82 0.72 -5.76
C GLU A 63 33.64 2.23 -5.48
#